data_AF-K1SNR6-F1
#
_entry.id   AF-K1SNR6-F1
#
_cell.length_a   1.000
_cell.length_b   1.000
_cell.length_c   1.000
_cell.angle_alpha   90.00
_cell.angle_beta   90.00
_cell.angle_gamma   90.00
#
_symmetry.space_group_name_H-M   'P 1'
#
loop_
_entity.id
_entity.type
_entity.pdbx_description
1 polymer ?
#
loop_
_entity_poly.entity_id
_entity_poly.type
_entity_poly.pdbx_seq_one_letter_code
_entity_poly.pdbx_strand_id
1 'polypeptide(L)'
;LLARIKDIRSSEKVLYRQVLDLYATAVDYDPKDSKSMEFFKIVQNKLHYATHGHTASEVIYERADAEKPFMGLTTFKGDIPVLQDVVIAKNYLNEEELKVLNNLVSGYFDFAEIQAIRHNPMYMEDYIKQLDIILSSAGGKMLIGAGSVSHNQAIKKAKSEYKKYQVKTISPVEEEYFKS
;
A
#
# COMPACT_ATOMS: atom_id res chain seq x y z
N LEU A 1 19.34 21.55 2.70
CA LEU A 1 18.30 20.88 3.52
C LEU A 1 17.11 20.36 2.69
N LEU A 2 16.80 20.93 1.52
CA LEU A 2 15.75 20.46 0.59
C LEU A 2 16.12 19.22 -0.26
N ALA A 3 17.40 18.86 -0.34
CA ALA A 3 17.86 17.66 -1.07
C ALA A 3 17.64 16.34 -0.30
N ARG A 4 17.21 16.41 0.97
CA ARG A 4 17.04 15.24 1.85
C ARG A 4 15.62 14.68 1.88
N ILE A 5 14.66 15.40 1.27
CA ILE A 5 13.24 15.03 1.20
C ILE A 5 12.93 14.23 -0.08
N LYS A 6 13.80 14.33 -1.10
CA LYS A 6 13.60 13.66 -2.40
C LYS A 6 14.04 12.19 -2.45
N ASP A 7 14.78 11.72 -1.44
CA ASP A 7 15.51 10.44 -1.49
C ASP A 7 14.99 9.35 -0.56
N ILE A 8 13.73 9.46 -0.09
CA ILE A 8 13.07 8.41 0.71
C ILE A 8 11.73 7.98 0.07
N ARG A 9 11.67 7.93 -1.25
CA ARG A 9 10.52 7.36 -1.98
C ARG A 9 10.84 5.93 -2.40
N SER A 10 10.54 4.93 -1.56
CA SER A 10 10.11 3.58 -2.02
C SER A 10 9.86 2.52 -0.94
N SER A 11 9.66 2.82 0.35
CA SER A 11 9.07 1.82 1.26
C SER A 11 7.67 2.25 1.68
N GLU A 12 6.71 1.34 1.56
CA GLU A 12 5.32 1.58 1.99
C GLU A 12 5.26 2.00 3.46
N LYS A 13 6.18 1.47 4.28
CA LYS A 13 6.36 1.86 5.68
C LYS A 13 6.71 3.34 5.85
N VAL A 14 7.50 3.94 4.96
CA VAL A 14 7.81 5.38 5.00
C VAL A 14 6.60 6.19 4.55
N LEU A 15 5.94 5.74 3.48
CA LEU A 15 4.72 6.36 2.99
C LEU A 15 3.62 6.39 4.06
N TYR A 16 3.35 5.25 4.69
CA TYR A 16 2.39 5.12 5.78
C TYR A 16 2.80 5.91 7.01
N ARG A 17 4.10 5.98 7.31
CA ARG A 17 4.59 6.80 8.43
C ARG A 17 4.41 8.28 8.18
N GLN A 18 4.67 8.75 6.96
CA GLN A 18 4.39 10.13 6.58
C GLN A 18 2.88 10.40 6.63
N VAL A 19 2.07 9.42 6.21
CA VAL A 19 0.60 9.52 6.17
C VAL A 19 0.09 9.62 7.62
N LEU A 20 0.64 8.81 8.54
CA LEU A 20 0.47 8.93 9.99
C LEU A 20 0.89 10.31 10.52
N ASP A 21 2.06 10.82 10.13
CA ASP A 21 2.55 12.13 10.56
C ASP A 21 1.61 13.25 10.12
N LEU A 22 0.99 13.12 8.94
CA LEU A 22 0.00 14.06 8.47
C LEU A 22 -1.28 13.99 9.30
N TYR A 23 -1.79 12.80 9.63
CA TYR A 23 -3.02 12.71 10.40
C TYR A 23 -2.85 13.09 11.85
N ALA A 24 -1.64 13.00 12.40
CA ALA A 24 -1.34 13.57 13.69
C ALA A 24 -1.58 15.10 13.73
N THR A 25 -1.76 15.77 12.59
CA THR A 25 -2.16 17.17 12.49
C THR A 25 -3.68 17.41 12.52
N ALA A 26 -4.50 16.35 12.37
CA ALA A 26 -5.95 16.47 12.46
C ALA A 26 -6.38 16.78 13.90
N VAL A 27 -7.37 17.66 14.05
CA VAL A 27 -7.84 18.13 15.37
C VAL A 27 -8.39 16.99 16.22
N ASP A 28 -9.02 16.01 15.59
CA ASP A 28 -9.70 14.88 16.22
C ASP A 28 -8.90 13.57 16.18
N TYR A 29 -7.59 13.63 15.91
CA TYR A 29 -6.74 12.44 15.89
C TYR A 29 -6.47 11.89 17.28
N ASP A 30 -6.75 10.60 17.47
CA ASP A 30 -6.28 9.81 18.62
C ASP A 30 -5.69 8.48 18.11
N PRO A 31 -4.38 8.21 18.30
CA PRO A 31 -3.73 6.99 17.83
C PRO A 31 -4.34 5.70 18.42
N LYS A 32 -5.12 5.80 19.50
CA LYS A 32 -5.79 4.67 20.16
C LYS A 32 -7.26 4.53 19.76
N ASP A 33 -7.83 5.50 19.04
CA ASP A 33 -9.20 5.42 18.59
C ASP A 33 -9.33 4.49 17.38
N SER A 34 -10.33 3.62 17.46
CA SER A 34 -10.86 2.84 16.34
C SER A 34 -11.08 3.66 15.06
N LYS A 35 -11.52 4.92 15.18
CA LYS A 35 -11.75 5.82 14.05
C LYS A 35 -10.48 6.11 13.26
N SER A 36 -9.34 6.27 13.94
CA SER A 36 -8.07 6.48 13.26
C SER A 36 -7.65 5.23 12.48
N MET A 37 -7.83 4.04 13.06
CA MET A 37 -7.58 2.78 12.35
C MET A 37 -8.48 2.56 11.14
N GLU A 38 -9.75 2.95 11.24
CA GLU A 38 -10.71 2.90 10.12
C GLU A 38 -10.32 3.89 9.01
N PHE A 39 -9.99 5.12 9.39
CA PHE A 39 -9.52 6.16 8.49
C PHE A 39 -8.33 5.65 7.64
N PHE A 40 -7.32 5.00 8.23
CA PHE A 40 -6.17 4.47 7.49
C PHE A 40 -6.58 3.45 6.42
N LYS A 41 -7.51 2.56 6.76
CA LYS A 41 -8.03 1.56 5.82
C LYS A 41 -8.76 2.23 4.66
N ILE A 42 -9.53 3.28 4.94
CA ILE A 42 -10.25 4.05 3.92
C ILE A 42 -9.26 4.69 2.94
N VAL A 43 -8.25 5.40 3.44
CA VAL A 43 -7.26 6.07 2.57
C VAL A 43 -6.46 5.07 1.74
N GLN A 44 -5.96 4.01 2.37
CA GLN A 44 -5.23 2.95 1.67
C GLN A 44 -6.07 2.36 0.52
N ASN A 45 -7.33 1.98 0.80
CA ASN A 45 -8.19 1.38 -0.20
C ASN A 45 -8.53 2.35 -1.33
N LYS A 46 -8.78 3.63 -1.03
CA LYS A 46 -9.03 4.66 -2.05
C LYS A 46 -7.83 4.86 -2.97
N LEU A 47 -6.62 4.93 -2.42
CA LEU A 47 -5.37 5.08 -3.19
C LEU A 47 -5.10 3.88 -4.11
N HIS A 48 -5.22 2.66 -3.59
CA HIS A 48 -5.09 1.45 -4.38
C HIS A 48 -6.15 1.40 -5.49
N TYR A 49 -7.40 1.68 -5.17
CA TYR A 49 -8.49 1.60 -6.13
C TYR A 49 -8.36 2.66 -7.24
N ALA A 50 -7.95 3.88 -6.91
CA ALA A 50 -7.69 4.92 -7.90
C ALA A 50 -6.50 4.59 -8.81
N THR A 51 -5.53 3.83 -8.31
CA THR A 51 -4.33 3.44 -9.07
C THR A 51 -4.64 2.33 -10.08
N HIS A 52 -5.33 1.28 -9.67
CA HIS A 52 -5.46 0.04 -10.46
C HIS A 52 -6.84 -0.63 -10.34
N GLY A 53 -7.84 0.03 -9.77
CA GLY A 53 -9.24 -0.44 -9.73
C GLY A 53 -9.54 -1.55 -8.73
N HIS A 54 -8.65 -1.81 -7.78
CA HIS A 54 -8.80 -2.85 -6.76
C HIS A 54 -8.39 -2.29 -5.40
N THR A 55 -9.00 -2.77 -4.32
CA THR A 55 -8.52 -2.53 -2.96
C THR A 55 -7.21 -3.28 -2.69
N ALA A 56 -6.50 -2.94 -1.62
CA ALA A 56 -5.27 -3.64 -1.25
C ALA A 56 -5.50 -5.16 -1.05
N SER A 57 -6.64 -5.53 -0.47
CA SER A 57 -7.00 -6.94 -0.23
C SER A 57 -7.31 -7.67 -1.53
N GLU A 58 -8.00 -7.03 -2.46
CA GLU A 58 -8.30 -7.60 -3.79
C GLU A 58 -7.02 -7.82 -4.60
N VAL A 59 -6.08 -6.86 -4.60
CA VAL A 59 -4.77 -7.03 -5.26
C VAL A 59 -4.04 -8.26 -4.76
N ILE A 60 -3.90 -8.41 -3.43
CA ILE A 60 -3.23 -9.56 -2.83
C ILE A 60 -3.97 -10.85 -3.22
N TYR A 61 -5.29 -10.84 -3.10
CA TYR A 61 -6.10 -12.02 -3.38
C TYR A 61 -6.05 -12.42 -4.86
N GLU A 62 -6.06 -11.50 -5.79
CA GLU A 62 -6.05 -11.82 -7.22
C GLU A 62 -4.65 -12.17 -7.74
N ARG A 63 -3.61 -11.50 -7.22
CA ARG A 63 -2.26 -11.58 -7.81
C ARG A 63 -1.35 -12.61 -7.14
N ALA A 64 -1.58 -12.95 -5.87
CA ALA A 64 -0.79 -13.99 -5.19
C ALA A 64 -1.04 -15.36 -5.81
N ASP A 65 0.00 -15.96 -6.41
CA ASP A 65 -0.12 -17.21 -7.18
C ASP A 65 1.22 -17.96 -7.19
N ALA A 66 1.28 -19.14 -6.57
CA ALA A 66 2.49 -19.94 -6.44
C ALA A 66 3.06 -20.46 -7.76
N GLU A 67 2.28 -20.46 -8.84
CA GLU A 67 2.74 -20.88 -10.17
C GLU A 67 3.52 -19.78 -10.90
N LYS A 68 3.43 -18.54 -10.45
CA LYS A 68 4.14 -17.40 -11.05
C LYS A 68 5.54 -17.24 -10.46
N PRO A 69 6.49 -16.68 -11.23
CA PRO A 69 7.78 -16.23 -10.68
C PRO A 69 7.55 -15.36 -9.45
N PHE A 70 8.27 -15.67 -8.36
CA PHE A 70 8.16 -14.97 -7.07
C PHE A 70 6.73 -14.79 -6.58
N MET A 71 5.85 -15.73 -6.88
CA MET A 71 4.43 -15.70 -6.57
C MET A 71 3.61 -14.55 -7.18
N GLY A 72 4.13 -13.90 -8.23
CA GLY A 72 3.55 -12.71 -8.82
C GLY A 72 3.98 -11.40 -8.15
N LEU A 73 4.90 -11.44 -7.19
CA LEU A 73 5.50 -10.23 -6.65
C LEU A 73 6.45 -9.59 -7.68
N THR A 74 6.38 -8.27 -7.77
CA THR A 74 7.22 -7.42 -8.62
C THR A 74 8.29 -6.69 -7.82
N THR A 75 8.11 -6.55 -6.51
CA THR A 75 9.04 -5.87 -5.61
C THR A 75 9.08 -6.58 -4.26
N PHE A 76 10.27 -6.95 -3.79
CA PHE A 76 10.52 -7.51 -2.46
C PHE A 76 12.01 -7.33 -2.13
N LYS A 77 12.40 -7.65 -0.90
CA LYS A 77 13.81 -7.59 -0.48
C LYS A 77 14.46 -8.96 -0.56
N GLY A 78 15.71 -9.01 -1.02
CA GLY A 78 16.48 -10.25 -1.15
C GLY A 78 16.18 -10.99 -2.45
N ASP A 79 16.70 -12.22 -2.55
CA ASP A 79 16.65 -13.01 -3.78
C ASP A 79 15.34 -13.80 -3.95
N ILE A 80 14.67 -14.12 -2.84
CA ILE A 80 13.38 -14.82 -2.79
C ILE A 80 12.42 -14.11 -1.84
N PRO A 81 11.11 -14.05 -2.16
CA PRO A 81 10.13 -13.38 -1.31
C PRO A 81 9.96 -14.12 0.02
N VAL A 82 9.79 -13.36 1.11
CA VAL A 82 9.44 -13.92 2.42
C VAL A 82 7.94 -13.78 2.68
N LEU A 83 7.44 -14.51 3.70
CA LEU A 83 6.03 -14.46 4.11
C LEU A 83 5.53 -13.04 4.39
N GLN A 84 6.41 -12.14 4.83
CA GLN A 84 6.05 -10.75 5.08
C GLN A 84 5.84 -9.95 3.78
N ASP A 85 6.45 -10.36 2.67
CA ASP A 85 6.30 -9.67 1.40
C ASP A 85 4.98 -10.03 0.71
N VAL A 86 4.51 -11.27 0.84
CA VAL A 86 3.28 -11.75 0.16
C VAL A 86 1.99 -11.17 0.72
N VAL A 87 2.06 -10.53 1.89
CA VAL A 87 0.92 -9.87 2.53
C VAL A 87 0.85 -8.37 2.24
N ILE A 88 1.74 -7.89 1.38
CA ILE A 88 1.88 -6.47 1.05
C ILE A 88 1.36 -6.24 -0.38
N ALA A 89 0.27 -5.47 -0.51
CA ALA A 89 -0.39 -5.26 -1.81
C ALA A 89 0.51 -4.56 -2.83
N LYS A 90 1.29 -3.56 -2.38
CA LYS A 90 2.23 -2.81 -3.23
C LYS A 90 3.23 -3.73 -3.94
N ASN A 91 3.65 -4.81 -3.29
CA ASN A 91 4.64 -5.73 -3.83
C ASN A 91 4.12 -6.50 -5.06
N TYR A 92 2.84 -6.42 -5.37
CA TYR A 92 2.22 -7.00 -6.56
C TYR A 92 1.95 -5.98 -7.68
N LEU A 93 2.34 -4.72 -7.49
CA LEU A 93 2.08 -3.65 -8.46
C LEU A 93 3.20 -3.55 -9.49
N ASN A 94 2.86 -3.36 -10.75
CA ASN A 94 3.86 -3.11 -11.79
C ASN A 94 4.46 -1.70 -11.65
N GLU A 95 5.49 -1.39 -12.44
CA GLU A 95 6.21 -0.11 -12.36
C GLU A 95 5.29 1.11 -12.61
N GLU A 96 4.37 1.01 -13.56
CA GLU A 96 3.43 2.09 -13.88
C GLU A 96 2.43 2.32 -12.73
N GLU A 97 1.84 1.24 -12.20
CA GLU A 97 0.94 1.29 -11.05
C GLU A 97 1.65 1.86 -9.82
N LEU A 98 2.89 1.43 -9.55
CA LEU A 98 3.70 1.99 -8.46
C LEU A 98 3.97 3.47 -8.65
N LYS A 99 4.28 3.90 -9.87
CA LYS A 99 4.53 5.31 -10.19
C LYS A 99 3.28 6.16 -9.99
N VAL A 100 2.12 5.68 -10.44
CA VAL A 100 0.82 6.34 -10.23
C VAL A 100 0.51 6.43 -8.73
N LEU A 101 0.60 5.31 -8.00
CA LEU A 101 0.35 5.27 -6.55
C LEU A 101 1.23 6.28 -5.81
N ASN A 102 2.54 6.27 -6.10
CA ASN A 102 3.50 7.19 -5.47
C ASN A 102 3.17 8.67 -5.77
N ASN A 103 2.74 8.98 -6.99
CA ASN A 103 2.36 10.34 -7.37
C ASN A 103 1.07 10.78 -6.69
N LEU A 104 0.04 9.91 -6.62
CA LEU A 104 -1.20 10.21 -5.91
C LEU A 104 -0.95 10.49 -4.44
N VAL A 105 -0.14 9.66 -3.79
CA VAL A 105 0.19 9.86 -2.38
C VAL A 105 0.98 11.15 -2.17
N SER A 106 1.89 11.47 -3.09
CA SER A 106 2.64 12.72 -3.03
C SER A 106 1.74 13.95 -3.17
N GLY A 107 0.82 13.96 -4.14
CA GLY A 107 -0.13 15.06 -4.29
C GLY A 107 -1.05 15.21 -3.08
N TYR A 108 -1.41 14.10 -2.43
CA TYR A 108 -2.15 14.13 -1.18
C TYR A 108 -1.37 14.77 -0.03
N PHE A 109 -0.06 14.50 0.07
CA PHE A 109 0.81 15.18 1.03
C PHE A 109 0.97 16.66 0.77
N ASP A 110 1.23 17.04 -0.49
CA ASP A 110 1.42 18.44 -0.86
C ASP A 110 0.18 19.27 -0.47
N PHE A 111 -1.03 18.73 -0.72
CA PHE A 111 -2.28 19.34 -0.28
C PHE A 111 -2.31 19.56 1.23
N ALA A 112 -1.94 18.54 1.97
CA ALA A 112 -2.11 18.52 3.40
C ALA A 112 -1.06 19.38 4.12
N GLU A 113 0.15 19.46 3.58
CA GLU A 113 1.18 20.43 3.96
C GLU A 113 0.69 21.87 3.73
N ILE A 114 0.04 22.17 2.61
CA ILE A 114 -0.54 23.49 2.34
C ILE A 114 -1.58 23.87 3.41
N GLN A 115 -2.43 22.92 3.83
CA GLN A 115 -3.43 23.17 4.87
C GLN A 115 -2.78 23.48 6.22
N ALA A 116 -1.72 22.73 6.58
CA ALA A 116 -0.94 22.99 7.78
C ALA A 116 -0.25 24.37 7.75
N ILE A 117 0.38 24.74 6.64
CA ILE A 117 1.01 26.06 6.45
C ILE A 117 -0.02 27.19 6.58
N ARG A 118 -1.23 26.98 6.07
CA ARG A 118 -2.33 27.95 6.16
C ARG A 118 -3.00 28.00 7.53
N HIS A 119 -2.58 27.16 8.47
CA HIS A 119 -3.19 27.03 9.80
C HIS A 119 -4.69 26.73 9.72
N ASN A 120 -5.11 26.03 8.65
CA ASN A 120 -6.48 25.60 8.49
C ASN A 120 -6.70 24.37 9.38
N PRO A 121 -7.58 24.43 10.39
CA PRO A 121 -7.91 23.25 11.17
C PRO A 121 -8.59 22.22 10.26
N MET A 122 -8.09 20.98 10.29
CA MET A 122 -8.61 19.87 9.50
C MET A 122 -9.04 18.76 10.45
N TYR A 123 -10.19 18.15 10.16
CA TYR A 123 -10.64 16.92 10.82
C TYR A 123 -10.33 15.71 9.93
N MET A 124 -10.31 14.51 10.49
CA MET A 124 -10.10 13.27 9.73
C MET A 124 -11.08 13.17 8.54
N GLU A 125 -12.35 13.55 8.70
CA GLU A 125 -13.31 13.51 7.61
C GLU A 125 -12.96 14.48 6.46
N ASP A 126 -12.40 15.64 6.77
CA ASP A 126 -11.97 16.62 5.76
C ASP A 126 -10.84 16.05 4.91
N TYR A 127 -9.91 15.33 5.54
CA TYR A 127 -8.84 14.63 4.85
C TYR A 127 -9.35 13.56 3.88
N ILE A 128 -10.46 12.87 4.19
CA ILE A 128 -11.09 11.90 3.27
C ILE A 128 -11.74 12.63 2.10
N LYS A 129 -12.51 13.70 2.37
CA LYS A 129 -13.19 14.48 1.33
C LYS A 129 -12.19 15.05 0.32
N GLN A 130 -11.05 15.53 0.80
CA GLN A 130 -10.01 16.10 -0.05
C GLN A 130 -9.28 15.03 -0.86
N LEU A 131 -9.07 13.86 -0.28
CA LEU A 131 -8.57 12.71 -1.04
C LEU A 131 -9.52 12.39 -2.20
N ASP A 132 -10.83 12.34 -1.94
CA ASP A 132 -11.82 12.04 -2.98
C ASP A 132 -11.81 13.05 -4.13
N ILE A 133 -11.61 14.34 -3.84
CA ILE A 133 -11.45 15.39 -4.85
C ILE A 133 -10.18 15.15 -5.68
N ILE A 134 -9.03 14.92 -5.03
CA ILE A 134 -7.75 14.69 -5.71
C ILE A 134 -7.83 13.47 -6.63
N LEU A 135 -8.37 12.36 -6.12
CA LEU A 135 -8.51 11.11 -6.89
C LEU A 135 -9.46 11.28 -8.08
N SER A 136 -10.57 12.00 -7.89
CA SER A 136 -11.53 12.29 -8.96
C SER A 136 -10.89 13.18 -10.05
N SER A 137 -10.14 14.21 -9.65
CA SER A 137 -9.45 15.11 -10.60
C SER A 137 -8.32 14.43 -11.37
N ALA A 138 -7.70 13.40 -10.79
CA ALA A 138 -6.67 12.60 -11.46
C ALA A 138 -7.23 11.59 -12.47
N GLY A 139 -8.56 11.48 -12.62
CA GLY A 139 -9.20 10.49 -13.49
C GLY A 139 -9.18 9.07 -12.92
N GLY A 140 -8.89 8.91 -11.63
CA GLY A 140 -8.87 7.61 -10.96
C GLY A 140 -10.27 7.02 -10.83
N LYS A 141 -10.36 5.69 -10.81
CA LYS A 141 -11.62 5.02 -10.47
C LYS A 141 -11.94 5.29 -9.00
N MET A 142 -13.19 5.60 -8.71
CA MET A 142 -13.65 5.83 -7.34
C MET A 142 -14.13 4.52 -6.71
N LEU A 143 -13.64 4.23 -5.51
CA LEU A 143 -14.10 3.08 -4.73
C LEU A 143 -15.50 3.35 -4.19
N ILE A 144 -16.46 2.49 -4.54
CA ILE A 144 -17.82 2.49 -3.98
C ILE A 144 -17.91 1.35 -2.97
N GLY A 145 -18.14 1.68 -1.69
CA GLY A 145 -18.19 0.69 -0.62
C GLY A 145 -16.79 0.25 -0.14
N ALA A 146 -16.66 -1.02 0.27
CA ALA A 146 -15.45 -1.55 0.91
C ALA A 146 -14.64 -2.54 0.05
N GLY A 147 -15.05 -2.76 -1.20
CA GLY A 147 -14.53 -3.85 -2.04
C GLY A 147 -15.23 -5.19 -1.78
N SER A 148 -14.81 -6.22 -2.52
CA SER A 148 -15.41 -7.56 -2.52
C SER A 148 -14.63 -8.59 -1.68
N VAL A 149 -13.35 -8.34 -1.40
CA VAL A 149 -12.47 -9.26 -0.67
C VAL A 149 -12.07 -8.67 0.67
N SER A 150 -12.30 -9.42 1.75
CA SER A 150 -11.85 -9.04 3.08
C SER A 150 -10.34 -9.26 3.26
N HIS A 151 -9.74 -8.49 4.17
CA HIS A 151 -8.34 -8.65 4.55
C HIS A 151 -8.00 -10.09 4.96
N ASN A 152 -8.85 -10.73 5.77
CA ASN A 152 -8.60 -12.11 6.22
C ASN A 152 -8.62 -13.11 5.07
N GLN A 153 -9.50 -12.93 4.07
CA GLN A 153 -9.52 -13.77 2.87
C GLN A 153 -8.24 -13.61 2.05
N ALA A 154 -7.81 -12.36 1.81
CA ALA A 154 -6.59 -12.03 1.09
C ALA A 154 -5.35 -12.65 1.75
N ILE A 155 -5.18 -12.44 3.06
CA ILE A 155 -4.04 -12.98 3.82
C ILE A 155 -4.07 -14.51 3.84
N LYS A 156 -5.23 -15.13 4.04
CA LYS A 156 -5.35 -16.59 4.05
C LYS A 156 -4.93 -17.19 2.70
N LYS A 157 -5.38 -16.59 1.59
CA LYS A 157 -4.97 -17.02 0.24
C LYS A 157 -3.47 -16.84 0.03
N ALA A 158 -2.92 -15.64 0.27
CA ALA A 158 -1.51 -15.37 0.07
C ALA A 158 -0.59 -16.31 0.87
N LYS A 159 -0.93 -16.58 2.14
CA LYS A 159 -0.19 -17.55 2.97
C LYS A 159 -0.29 -18.97 2.44
N SER A 160 -1.44 -19.36 1.90
CA SER A 160 -1.62 -20.68 1.29
C SER A 160 -0.77 -20.83 0.03
N GLU A 161 -0.76 -19.83 -0.84
CA GLU A 161 0.09 -19.80 -2.03
C GLU A 161 1.57 -19.80 -1.64
N TYR A 162 1.96 -19.10 -0.59
CA TYR A 162 3.34 -19.07 -0.13
C TYR A 162 3.84 -20.45 0.31
N LYS A 163 2.99 -21.22 0.99
CA LYS A 163 3.32 -22.61 1.34
C LYS A 163 3.53 -23.49 0.10
N LYS A 164 2.70 -23.32 -0.94
CA LYS A 164 2.86 -24.06 -2.19
C LYS A 164 4.16 -23.67 -2.90
N TYR A 165 4.48 -22.37 -2.92
CA TYR A 165 5.70 -21.84 -3.52
C TYR A 165 6.95 -22.40 -2.82
N GLN A 166 6.99 -22.38 -1.47
CA GLN A 166 8.13 -22.93 -0.72
C GLN A 166 8.42 -24.41 -1.01
N VAL A 167 7.39 -25.22 -1.26
CA VAL A 167 7.58 -26.65 -1.58
C VAL A 167 8.22 -26.83 -2.96
N LYS A 168 8.03 -25.88 -3.88
CA LYS A 168 8.56 -25.94 -5.25
C LYS A 168 9.92 -25.27 -5.39
N THR A 169 10.15 -24.22 -4.63
CA THR A 169 11.37 -23.41 -4.72
C THR A 169 12.42 -23.96 -3.77
N ILE A 170 13.44 -24.56 -4.36
CA ILE A 170 14.65 -24.98 -3.66
C ILE A 170 15.38 -23.72 -3.19
N SER A 171 15.81 -23.66 -1.94
CA SER A 171 16.56 -22.51 -1.43
C SER A 171 17.93 -22.39 -2.12
N PRO A 172 18.54 -21.19 -2.17
CA PRO A 172 19.88 -21.03 -2.74
C PRO A 172 20.93 -21.96 -2.10
N VAL A 173 20.79 -22.26 -0.80
CA VAL A 173 21.67 -23.19 -0.08
C VAL A 173 21.48 -24.63 -0.54
N GLU A 174 20.23 -25.05 -0.74
CA GLU A 174 19.93 -26.37 -1.28
C GLU A 174 20.38 -26.49 -2.75
N GLU A 175 20.24 -25.42 -3.55
CA GLU A 175 20.79 -25.39 -4.91
C GLU A 175 22.32 -25.52 -4.93
N GLU A 176 23.04 -24.85 -4.03
CA GLU A 176 24.49 -25.00 -3.90
C GLU A 176 24.88 -26.42 -3.47
N TYR A 177 24.14 -27.03 -2.53
CA TYR A 177 24.33 -28.41 -2.12
C TYR A 177 24.10 -29.42 -3.25
N PHE A 178 23.11 -29.19 -4.13
CA PHE A 178 22.90 -30.06 -5.30
C PHE A 178 23.93 -29.85 -6.41
N LYS A 179 24.65 -28.73 -6.41
CA LYS A 179 25.71 -28.40 -7.39
C LYS A 179 27.11 -28.86 -6.94
N SER A 180 27.30 -29.20 -5.66
CA SER A 180 28.55 -29.74 -5.07
C SER A 180 28.64 -31.26 -5.18
#